data_AF-X1SWF7-F1
#
_entry.id   AF-X1SWF7-F1
#
_cell.length_a   1.000
_cell.length_b   1.000
_cell.length_c   1.000
_cell.angle_alpha   90.00
_cell.angle_beta   90.00
_cell.angle_gamma   90.00
#
_symmetry.space_group_name_H-M   'P 1'
#
loop_
_entity.id
_entity.type
_entity.pdbx_description
1 polymer ?
#
loop_
_entity_poly.entity_id
_entity_poly.type
_entity_poly.pdbx_seq_one_letter_code
_entity_poly.pdbx_strand_id
1 'polypeptide(L)'
;RFLSDLQQHVKLDEVTQVFICWKAESEFDESLYLTSKLNLRYPHIEIFVRIFDEELIDLVEKYNAKTFSTSNNAFKMLQNVVAANSAIAPTNDDYRY
;
A
#
# COMPACT_ATOMS: atom_id res chain seq x y z
N ARG A 1 -4.55 -12.36 -17.56
CA ARG A 1 -3.08 -12.51 -17.64
C ARG A 1 -2.48 -12.48 -16.24
N PHE A 2 -2.50 -11.35 -15.52
CA PHE A 2 -1.94 -11.27 -14.15
C PHE A 2 -2.42 -12.38 -13.18
N LEU A 3 -3.73 -12.58 -13.00
CA LEU A 3 -4.21 -13.63 -12.08
C LEU A 3 -3.87 -15.04 -12.54
N SER A 4 -3.98 -15.34 -13.83
CA SER A 4 -3.68 -16.67 -14.37
C SER A 4 -2.20 -17.01 -14.20
N ASP A 5 -1.32 -16.02 -14.30
CA ASP A 5 0.12 -16.19 -14.13
C ASP A 5 0.44 -16.39 -12.63
N LEU A 6 -0.20 -15.62 -11.73
CA LEU A 6 -0.08 -15.82 -10.28
C LEU A 6 -0.56 -17.19 -9.81
N GLN A 7 -1.70 -17.67 -10.33
CA GLN A 7 -2.27 -18.98 -9.98
C GLN A 7 -1.36 -20.16 -10.34
N GLN A 8 -0.45 -20.00 -11.30
CA GLN A 8 0.53 -21.05 -11.65
C GLN A 8 1.59 -21.23 -10.57
N HIS A 9 1.80 -20.21 -9.73
CA HIS A 9 2.87 -20.19 -8.73
C HIS A 9 2.34 -20.14 -7.30
N VAL A 10 1.09 -19.71 -7.09
CA VAL A 10 0.50 -19.47 -5.78
C VAL A 10 -0.94 -19.96 -5.75
N LYS A 11 -1.29 -20.69 -4.69
CA LYS A 11 -2.68 -21.07 -4.41
C LYS A 11 -3.41 -19.90 -3.73
N LEU A 12 -4.02 -19.03 -4.52
CA LEU A 12 -4.67 -17.82 -4.02
C LEU A 12 -5.83 -18.09 -3.03
N ASP A 13 -6.46 -19.26 -3.09
CA ASP A 13 -7.49 -19.67 -2.12
C ASP A 13 -6.95 -19.86 -0.70
N GLU A 14 -5.66 -20.16 -0.54
CA GLU A 14 -5.00 -20.32 0.77
C GLU A 14 -4.34 -19.01 1.26
N VAL A 15 -4.30 -17.97 0.43
CA VAL A 15 -3.71 -16.68 0.76
C VAL A 15 -4.69 -15.86 1.59
N THR A 16 -4.18 -15.20 2.64
CA THR A 16 -4.97 -14.29 3.49
C THR A 16 -4.67 -12.83 3.22
N GLN A 17 -3.44 -12.51 2.80
CA GLN A 17 -2.98 -11.12 2.62
C GLN A 17 -2.08 -10.99 1.39
N VAL A 18 -2.23 -9.89 0.66
CA VAL A 18 -1.39 -9.53 -0.50
C VAL A 18 -0.89 -8.10 -0.37
N PHE A 19 0.41 -7.92 -0.59
CA PHE A 19 1.05 -6.61 -0.64
C PHE A 19 1.46 -6.28 -2.08
N ILE A 20 0.90 -5.22 -2.65
CA ILE A 20 1.18 -4.74 -4.00
C ILE A 20 2.12 -3.54 -3.91
N CYS A 21 3.36 -3.74 -4.31
CA CYS A 21 4.42 -2.73 -4.28
C CYS A 21 4.81 -2.35 -5.71
N TRP A 22 4.39 -1.18 -6.18
CA TRP A 22 4.79 -0.61 -7.47
C TRP A 22 5.85 0.48 -7.27
N LYS A 23 6.76 0.66 -8.22
CA LYS A 23 7.96 1.52 -8.11
C LYS A 23 7.89 2.79 -8.95
N ALA A 24 7.20 2.75 -10.09
CA ALA A 24 7.06 3.88 -10.98
C ALA A 24 5.58 4.25 -11.16
N GLU A 25 5.27 5.54 -11.33
CA GLU A 25 3.89 6.01 -11.53
C GLU A 25 3.19 5.28 -12.68
N SER A 26 3.92 4.92 -13.74
CA SER A 26 3.40 4.13 -14.86
C SER A 26 2.87 2.73 -14.48
N GLU A 27 3.27 2.20 -13.32
CA GLU A 27 2.82 0.90 -12.81
C GLU A 27 1.57 1.03 -11.91
N PHE A 28 1.15 2.27 -11.58
CA PHE A 28 0.01 2.48 -10.68
C PHE A 28 -1.28 1.89 -11.25
N ASP A 29 -1.56 2.12 -12.54
CA ASP A 29 -2.75 1.57 -13.21
C ASP A 29 -2.77 0.04 -13.18
N GLU A 30 -1.61 -0.60 -13.34
CA GLU A 30 -1.48 -2.06 -13.24
C GLU A 30 -1.73 -2.54 -11.80
N SER A 31 -1.23 -1.80 -10.81
CA SER A 31 -1.47 -2.09 -9.39
C SER A 31 -2.95 -2.00 -9.04
N LEU A 32 -3.65 -1.00 -9.57
CA LEU A 32 -5.08 -0.80 -9.36
C LEU A 32 -5.90 -1.88 -10.07
N TYR A 33 -5.51 -2.24 -11.29
CA TYR A 33 -6.13 -3.33 -12.03
C TYR A 33 -5.99 -4.68 -11.31
N LEU A 34 -4.78 -5.00 -10.80
CA LEU A 34 -4.55 -6.23 -10.04
C LEU A 34 -5.38 -6.24 -8.74
N THR A 35 -5.41 -5.11 -8.02
CA THR A 35 -6.23 -4.92 -6.82
C THR A 35 -7.69 -5.22 -7.11
N SER A 36 -8.26 -4.61 -8.15
CA SER A 36 -9.63 -4.84 -8.57
C SER A 36 -9.90 -6.32 -8.88
N LYS A 37 -8.99 -6.99 -9.60
CA LYS A 37 -9.16 -8.39 -9.97
C LYS A 37 -9.07 -9.35 -8.78
N LEU A 38 -8.17 -9.08 -7.83
CA LEU A 38 -8.07 -9.85 -6.59
C LEU A 38 -9.33 -9.65 -5.73
N ASN A 39 -9.76 -8.41 -5.50
CA ASN A 39 -10.95 -8.12 -4.70
C ASN A 39 -12.21 -8.79 -5.28
N LEU A 40 -12.38 -8.76 -6.60
CA LEU A 40 -13.55 -9.37 -7.26
C LEU A 40 -13.57 -10.89 -7.19
N ARG A 41 -12.41 -11.56 -7.23
CA ARG A 41 -12.34 -13.02 -7.35
C ARG A 41 -11.99 -13.74 -6.04
N TYR A 42 -11.32 -13.04 -5.14
CA TYR A 42 -10.83 -13.53 -3.86
C TYR A 42 -11.10 -12.49 -2.77
N PRO A 43 -12.39 -12.22 -2.46
CA PRO A 43 -12.77 -11.17 -1.51
C PRO A 43 -12.32 -11.45 -0.07
N HIS A 44 -11.86 -12.68 0.23
CA HIS A 44 -11.30 -13.04 1.53
C HIS A 44 -9.86 -12.56 1.73
N ILE A 45 -9.17 -12.19 0.64
CA ILE A 45 -7.79 -11.70 0.70
C ILE A 45 -7.81 -10.22 1.09
N GLU A 46 -7.13 -9.87 2.17
CA GLU A 46 -6.85 -8.47 2.46
C GLU A 46 -5.75 -7.95 1.53
N ILE A 47 -6.03 -6.88 0.80
CA ILE A 47 -5.09 -6.30 -0.15
C ILE A 47 -4.53 -5.01 0.43
N PHE A 48 -3.20 -4.89 0.42
CA PHE A 48 -2.46 -3.71 0.83
C PHE A 48 -1.70 -3.17 -0.39
N VAL A 49 -1.95 -1.92 -0.76
CA VAL A 49 -1.29 -1.27 -1.89
C VAL A 49 -0.37 -0.16 -1.39
N ARG A 50 0.88 -0.18 -1.85
CA ARG A 50 1.80 0.92 -1.56
C ARG A 50 1.32 2.18 -2.28
N ILE A 51 1.37 3.33 -1.62
CA ILE A 51 1.12 4.63 -2.24
C ILE A 51 2.30 5.58 -1.99
N PHE A 52 2.51 6.50 -2.92
CA PHE A 52 3.47 7.59 -2.80
C PHE A 52 2.78 8.96 -2.68
N ASP A 53 1.53 9.03 -3.11
CA ASP A 53 0.69 10.22 -3.10
C ASP A 53 -0.64 9.88 -2.38
N GLU A 54 -1.03 10.74 -1.45
CA GLU A 54 -2.24 10.59 -0.64
C GLU A 54 -3.51 10.79 -1.47
N GLU A 55 -3.46 11.54 -2.58
CA GLU A 55 -4.60 11.72 -3.49
C GLU A 55 -5.06 10.40 -4.13
N LEU A 56 -4.20 9.38 -4.14
CA LEU A 56 -4.49 8.07 -4.70
C LEU A 56 -5.21 7.13 -3.72
N ILE A 57 -5.35 7.49 -2.44
CA ILE A 57 -5.97 6.65 -1.40
C ILE A 57 -7.39 6.27 -1.80
N ASP A 58 -8.22 7.25 -2.12
CA ASP A 58 -9.64 7.06 -2.46
C ASP A 58 -9.84 6.15 -3.67
N LEU A 59 -8.88 6.13 -4.60
CA LEU A 59 -8.94 5.26 -5.78
C LEU A 59 -8.71 3.80 -5.41
N VAL A 60 -7.76 3.54 -4.51
CA VAL A 60 -7.44 2.19 -4.03
C VAL A 60 -8.55 1.66 -3.10
N GLU A 61 -9.04 2.49 -2.19
CA GLU A 61 -10.05 2.10 -1.20
C GLU A 61 -11.40 1.73 -1.85
N LYS A 62 -11.73 2.30 -3.02
CA LYS A 62 -12.89 1.87 -3.83
C LYS A 62 -12.87 0.37 -4.18
N TYR A 63 -11.71 -0.26 -4.17
CA TYR A 63 -11.56 -1.70 -4.40
C TYR A 63 -11.36 -2.50 -3.11
N ASN A 64 -11.80 -1.98 -1.96
CA ASN A 64 -11.71 -2.62 -0.64
C ASN A 64 -10.27 -3.01 -0.26
N ALA A 65 -9.29 -2.24 -0.72
CA ALA A 65 -7.89 -2.40 -0.40
C ALA A 65 -7.44 -1.31 0.57
N LYS A 66 -6.48 -1.67 1.43
CA LYS A 66 -5.83 -0.77 2.38
C LYS A 66 -4.59 -0.16 1.74
N THR A 67 -4.23 1.06 2.13
CA THR A 67 -3.02 1.72 1.63
C THR A 67 -1.92 1.72 2.68
N PHE A 68 -0.67 1.79 2.23
CA PHE A 68 0.47 2.07 3.11
C PHE A 68 1.53 2.90 2.38
N SER A 69 2.21 3.78 3.13
CA SER A 69 3.29 4.62 2.59
C SER A 69 4.62 4.27 3.25
N THR A 70 5.57 3.78 2.43
CA THR A 70 6.92 3.46 2.92
C THR A 70 7.74 4.71 3.18
N SER A 71 7.53 5.78 2.41
CA SER A 71 8.21 7.07 2.59
C SER A 71 7.75 7.76 3.88
N ASN A 72 6.45 7.81 4.15
CA ASN A 72 5.91 8.37 5.38
C ASN A 72 6.41 7.56 6.60
N ASN A 73 6.39 6.23 6.53
CA ASN A 73 6.94 5.40 7.60
C ASN A 73 8.44 5.65 7.82
N ALA A 74 9.25 5.73 6.75
CA ALA A 74 10.66 6.04 6.86
C ALA A 74 10.91 7.43 7.46
N PHE A 75 10.10 8.42 7.09
CA PHE A 75 10.14 9.75 7.67
C PHE A 75 9.87 9.70 9.18
N LYS A 76 8.78 9.04 9.62
CA LYS A 76 8.46 8.85 11.05
C LYS A 76 9.59 8.15 11.81
N MET A 77 10.21 7.13 11.22
CA MET A 77 11.37 6.46 11.83
C MET A 77 12.58 7.39 11.96
N LEU A 78 12.81 8.29 10.98
CA LEU A 78 13.86 9.32 11.08
C LEU A 78 13.56 10.33 12.21
N GLN A 79 12.29 10.74 12.38
CA GLN A 79 11.91 11.67 13.46
C GLN A 79 12.27 11.10 14.86
N ASN A 80 12.27 9.77 15.02
CA ASN A 80 12.61 9.12 16.30
C ASN A 80 14.10 9.13 16.65
N VAL A 81 14.99 9.43 15.69
CA VAL A 81 16.46 9.38 15.88
C VAL A 81 17.15 10.73 15.75
N VAL A 82 16.45 11.77 15.30
CA VAL A 82 17.01 13.11 15.18
C VAL A 82 17.03 13.85 16.53
N ALA A 83 17.90 14.85 16.62
CA ALA A 83 17.92 15.75 17.78
C ALA A 83 16.62 16.56 17.88
N ALA A 84 16.22 16.92 19.09
CA ALA A 84 14.97 17.66 19.35
C ALA A 84 14.92 19.06 18.69
N ASN A 85 16.06 19.63 18.33
CA ASN A 85 16.17 20.89 17.60
C ASN A 85 16.29 20.70 16.08
N SER A 86 16.14 19.47 15.59
CA SER A 86 16.10 19.17 14.15
C SER A 86 14.83 19.74 13.52
N ALA A 87 14.93 20.19 12.28
CA ALA A 87 13.78 20.64 11.49
C ALA A 87 12.73 19.54 11.23
N ILE A 88 13.11 18.28 11.45
CA ILE A 88 12.23 17.11 11.30
C ILE A 88 11.97 16.40 12.62
N ALA A 89 12.20 17.03 13.78
CA ALA A 89 11.76 16.46 15.05
C ALA A 89 10.22 16.33 15.07
N PRO A 90 9.64 15.29 15.72
CA PRO A 90 8.20 15.14 15.79
C PRO A 90 7.58 16.36 16.50
N THR A 91 6.54 16.96 15.91
CA THR A 91 5.77 18.00 16.57
C THR A 91 4.57 17.36 17.27
N ASN A 92 4.06 17.96 18.34
CA ASN A 92 2.94 17.40 19.13
C ASN A 92 1.63 17.24 18.33
N ASP A 93 1.57 17.66 17.07
CA ASP A 93 0.41 17.56 16.18
C ASP A 93 0.36 16.26 15.34
N ASP A 94 1.46 15.48 15.28
CA ASP A 94 1.58 14.30 14.39
C ASP A 94 0.81 13.04 14.87
N TYR A 95 0.12 13.09 16.01
CA TYR A 95 -0.59 11.94 16.62
C TYR A 95 -2.12 11.93 16.40
N ARG A 96 -2.66 12.73 15.47
CA ARG A 96 -4.11 12.77 15.20
C ARG A 96 -4.49 12.17 13.85
N TYR A 97 -4.17 10.90 13.60
CA TYR A 97 -4.85 10.11 12.56
C TYR A 97 -4.93 8.64 12.99
#